data_AF-A0A0R2XPK1-F1
#
_entry.id   AF-A0A0R2XPK1-F1
#
_cell.length_a   1.000
_cell.length_b   1.000
_cell.length_c   1.000
_cell.angle_alpha   90.00
_cell.angle_beta   90.00
_cell.angle_gamma   90.00
#
_symmetry.space_group_name_H-M   'P 1'
#
loop_
_entity.id
_entity.type
_entity.pdbx_description
1 polymer ?
#
loop_
_entity_poly.entity_id
_entity_poly.type
_entity_poly.pdbx_seq_one_letter_code
_entity_poly.pdbx_strand_id
1 'polypeptide(L)'
;MSAGIQHLINSVFIAFKKTHTVHVMTTSSNPTSDIPATDATAETKADDALEITEAIDAAAPDAEPPTLDVSTEKVVAESAPTVTQAESLESSAPEPVREKTQPVYADPSAELSILEPLIQALTPKQTTEINSLGNRLGEIRKQLPAEASPEKEKGQALHTAMVELLAQNKAHQEDMSAKANASIEELKLALDGGHSDASLSAWDKIQTALMPLSGKLRNAVQKQLNEHRARYQELKDWKLFASAEKKKELIAAMQLLLESDIQGAERAKA
;
A
#
# COMPACT_ATOMS: atom_id res chain seq x y z
N MET A 1 5.93 20.73 -22.43
CA MET A 1 6.76 19.65 -21.85
C MET A 1 5.88 18.42 -21.62
N SER A 2 5.54 17.61 -22.63
CA SER A 2 4.79 16.35 -22.41
C SER A 2 4.67 15.51 -23.70
N ALA A 3 5.76 14.90 -24.16
CA ALA A 3 5.69 13.92 -25.26
C ALA A 3 6.88 12.94 -25.24
N GLY A 4 8.08 13.43 -24.89
CA GLY A 4 9.30 12.62 -24.93
C GLY A 4 9.37 11.48 -23.92
N ILE A 5 8.80 11.66 -22.72
CA ILE A 5 8.88 10.65 -21.64
C ILE A 5 7.90 9.49 -21.91
N GLN A 6 6.71 9.78 -22.44
CA GLN A 6 5.73 8.75 -22.77
C GLN A 6 6.20 7.84 -23.92
N HIS A 7 6.95 8.39 -24.87
CA HIS A 7 7.51 7.62 -25.99
C HIS A 7 8.65 6.69 -25.56
N LEU A 8 9.41 7.05 -24.52
CA LEU A 8 10.48 6.20 -24.00
C LEU A 8 9.92 4.98 -23.26
N ILE A 9 8.84 5.17 -22.50
CA ILE A 9 8.17 4.09 -21.75
C ILE A 9 7.53 3.07 -22.72
N ASN A 10 6.89 3.54 -23.80
CA ASN A 10 6.33 2.64 -24.82
C ASN A 10 7.42 1.88 -25.61
N SER A 11 8.55 2.51 -25.93
CA SER A 11 9.65 1.81 -26.63
C SER A 11 10.28 0.69 -25.79
N VAL A 12 10.44 0.89 -24.48
CA VAL A 12 10.97 -0.14 -23.58
C VAL A 12 9.99 -1.31 -23.44
N PHE A 13 8.69 -1.03 -23.39
CA PHE A 13 7.67 -2.08 -23.28
C PHE A 13 7.52 -2.91 -24.56
N ILE A 14 7.69 -2.30 -25.74
CA ILE A 14 7.66 -3.01 -27.03
C ILE A 14 8.92 -3.87 -27.22
N ALA A 15 10.09 -3.42 -26.75
CA ALA A 15 11.33 -4.19 -26.83
C ALA A 15 11.28 -5.47 -25.97
N PHE A 16 10.57 -5.43 -24.83
CA PHE A 16 10.45 -6.59 -23.94
C PHE A 16 9.50 -7.67 -24.47
N LYS A 17 8.55 -7.33 -25.34
CA LYS A 17 7.60 -8.29 -25.93
C LYS A 17 8.16 -9.08 -27.12
N LYS A 18 9.35 -8.73 -27.64
CA LYS A 18 9.91 -9.30 -28.88
C LYS A 18 10.93 -10.43 -28.67
N THR A 19 11.22 -10.81 -27.43
CA THR A 19 12.28 -11.81 -27.12
C THR A 19 11.78 -13.20 -26.73
N HIS A 20 10.46 -13.46 -26.75
CA HIS A 20 9.92 -14.81 -26.56
C HIS A 20 9.11 -15.28 -27.78
N THR A 21 9.83 -15.59 -28.86
CA THR A 21 9.34 -16.49 -29.92
C THR A 21 10.25 -17.70 -29.94
N VAL A 22 9.90 -18.73 -29.15
CA VAL A 22 10.53 -20.04 -29.27
C VAL A 22 9.87 -20.76 -30.44
N HIS A 23 10.65 -20.93 -31.50
CA HIS A 23 10.31 -21.75 -32.65
C HIS A 23 10.27 -23.23 -32.20
N VAL A 24 9.11 -23.88 -32.32
CA VAL A 24 9.04 -25.35 -32.37
C VAL A 24 8.30 -25.70 -33.65
N MET A 25 8.98 -26.39 -34.54
CA MET A 25 8.47 -26.83 -35.84
C MET A 25 8.68 -28.34 -35.95
N THR A 26 7.72 -28.99 -36.62
CA THR A 26 7.68 -30.38 -37.09
C THR A 26 7.15 -31.39 -36.04
N THR A 27 6.22 -32.33 -36.30
CA THR A 27 5.71 -32.95 -37.54
C THR A 27 4.27 -33.50 -37.37
N SER A 28 3.53 -33.48 -38.49
CA SER A 28 2.47 -34.38 -38.97
C SER A 28 2.08 -35.62 -38.13
N SER A 29 0.77 -35.83 -37.90
CA SER A 29 -0.06 -36.84 -38.61
C SER A 29 -1.42 -37.02 -37.92
N ASN A 30 -2.52 -36.87 -38.68
CA ASN A 30 -3.84 -37.36 -38.31
C ASN A 30 -3.96 -38.81 -38.81
N PRO A 31 -4.79 -39.67 -38.17
CA PRO A 31 -6.01 -40.03 -38.89
C PRO A 31 -7.27 -40.22 -38.00
N THR A 32 -8.38 -39.87 -38.63
CA THR A 32 -9.78 -40.30 -38.45
C THR A 32 -10.03 -41.69 -37.86
N SER A 33 -10.97 -41.79 -36.91
CA SER A 33 -12.07 -42.78 -36.90
C SER A 33 -13.14 -42.45 -35.84
N ASP A 34 -14.35 -42.13 -36.35
CA ASP A 34 -15.68 -42.62 -35.97
C ASP A 34 -16.10 -42.86 -34.49
N ILE A 35 -17.00 -41.98 -33.99
CA ILE A 35 -18.42 -42.19 -33.54
C ILE A 35 -18.73 -43.29 -32.47
N PRO A 36 -19.76 -43.20 -31.57
CA PRO A 36 -20.88 -42.24 -31.46
C PRO A 36 -21.14 -41.61 -30.08
N ALA A 37 -22.12 -40.68 -30.13
CA ALA A 37 -22.85 -39.99 -29.08
C ALA A 37 -23.74 -40.86 -28.17
N THR A 38 -24.01 -40.31 -26.99
CA THR A 38 -25.26 -40.40 -26.20
C THR A 38 -25.37 -39.07 -25.45
N ASP A 39 -26.12 -38.08 -25.94
CA ASP A 39 -27.56 -37.89 -25.76
C ASP A 39 -28.02 -37.85 -24.30
N ALA A 40 -28.29 -36.64 -23.82
CA ALA A 40 -29.22 -36.33 -22.73
C ALA A 40 -29.59 -34.84 -22.85
N THR A 41 -30.61 -34.63 -23.67
CA THR A 41 -31.42 -33.42 -23.80
C THR A 41 -32.19 -33.15 -22.51
N ALA A 42 -32.23 -31.89 -22.08
CA ALA A 42 -33.39 -31.31 -21.39
C ALA A 42 -33.40 -29.79 -21.63
N GLU A 43 -34.21 -29.40 -22.61
CA GLU A 43 -34.71 -28.05 -22.83
C GLU A 43 -35.45 -27.55 -21.58
N THR A 44 -35.39 -26.26 -21.24
CA THR A 44 -36.44 -25.29 -21.63
C THR A 44 -36.30 -23.92 -20.96
N LYS A 45 -36.40 -22.92 -21.83
CA LYS A 45 -37.10 -21.62 -21.73
C LYS A 45 -36.62 -20.47 -20.83
N ALA A 46 -36.64 -19.34 -21.53
CA ALA A 46 -36.52 -17.95 -21.12
C ALA A 46 -37.84 -17.38 -20.54
N ASP A 47 -37.71 -16.13 -20.12
CA ASP A 47 -38.72 -15.14 -19.67
C ASP A 47 -39.33 -15.37 -18.28
N ASP A 48 -38.99 -14.47 -17.35
CA ASP A 48 -39.96 -13.42 -17.01
C ASP A 48 -39.27 -12.23 -16.30
N ALA A 49 -39.44 -11.06 -16.90
CA ALA A 49 -39.30 -9.77 -16.25
C ALA A 49 -40.58 -9.51 -15.45
N LEU A 50 -40.46 -9.23 -14.15
CA LEU A 50 -41.54 -8.60 -13.38
C LEU A 50 -41.03 -7.32 -12.74
N GLU A 51 -41.22 -6.27 -13.52
CA GLU A 51 -41.63 -4.94 -13.09
C GLU A 51 -42.74 -5.05 -12.02
N ILE A 52 -42.48 -4.51 -10.83
CA ILE A 52 -43.55 -4.13 -9.90
C ILE A 52 -43.53 -2.61 -9.83
N THR A 53 -44.37 -2.03 -10.67
CA THR A 53 -44.91 -0.69 -10.49
C THR A 53 -46.10 -0.80 -9.53
N GLU A 54 -46.03 -0.14 -8.38
CA GLU A 54 -47.25 0.45 -7.81
C GLU A 54 -46.91 1.68 -6.98
N ALA A 55 -47.45 2.79 -7.45
CA ALA A 55 -47.44 4.09 -6.82
C ALA A 55 -48.66 4.23 -5.90
N ILE A 56 -48.48 4.84 -4.73
CA ILE A 56 -49.52 5.62 -4.06
C ILE A 56 -48.89 6.80 -3.30
N ASP A 57 -48.91 7.92 -4.00
CA ASP A 57 -49.38 9.26 -3.65
C ASP A 57 -49.10 9.93 -2.28
N ALA A 58 -48.44 11.08 -2.41
CA ALA A 58 -48.51 12.36 -1.71
C ALA A 58 -49.03 12.47 -0.26
N ALA A 59 -48.13 12.94 0.62
CA ALA A 59 -48.39 14.11 1.46
C ALA A 59 -47.06 14.79 1.86
N ALA A 60 -46.80 15.97 1.30
CA ALA A 60 -45.81 16.92 1.81
C ALA A 60 -46.33 17.54 3.13
N PRO A 61 -45.44 18.02 4.02
CA PRO A 61 -45.06 19.43 3.90
C PRO A 61 -43.56 19.72 4.10
N ASP A 62 -43.09 20.61 3.23
CA ASP A 62 -42.34 21.82 3.57
C ASP A 62 -41.02 21.69 4.36
N ALA A 63 -39.91 21.74 3.63
CA ALA A 63 -38.64 22.33 4.10
C ALA A 63 -37.74 22.65 2.89
N GLU A 64 -37.73 23.92 2.50
CA GLU A 64 -36.79 24.48 1.53
C GLU A 64 -35.33 24.50 2.03
N PRO A 65 -34.35 24.50 1.11
CA PRO A 65 -32.92 24.38 1.41
C PRO A 65 -32.28 25.75 1.70
N PRO A 66 -31.25 25.86 2.59
CA PRO A 66 -30.52 27.10 2.69
C PRO A 66 -29.40 27.19 1.65
N THR A 67 -29.50 28.24 0.81
CA THR A 67 -28.45 28.80 -0.03
C THR A 67 -27.58 29.79 0.76
N LEU A 68 -26.36 29.98 0.26
CA LEU A 68 -25.28 30.89 0.67
C LEU A 68 -25.71 32.38 0.64
N ASP A 69 -25.25 33.23 1.58
CA ASP A 69 -24.23 34.29 1.34
C ASP A 69 -23.86 35.17 2.57
N VAL A 70 -22.59 35.56 2.59
CA VAL A 70 -21.84 36.73 3.14
C VAL A 70 -22.53 37.78 4.07
N SER A 71 -21.95 38.02 5.27
CA SER A 71 -21.33 39.32 5.68
C SER A 71 -21.00 39.42 7.20
N THR A 72 -19.79 39.90 7.45
CA THR A 72 -19.20 40.49 8.66
C THR A 72 -20.01 41.63 9.29
N GLU A 73 -19.94 41.79 10.62
CA GLU A 73 -19.11 42.79 11.32
C GLU A 73 -19.55 43.00 12.78
N LYS A 74 -18.56 43.21 13.68
CA LYS A 74 -18.48 44.29 14.69
C LYS A 74 -17.88 43.82 16.01
N VAL A 75 -16.64 44.24 16.30
CA VAL A 75 -16.34 45.00 17.53
C VAL A 75 -15.22 46.01 17.23
N VAL A 76 -15.49 47.22 17.67
CA VAL A 76 -14.80 48.50 17.53
C VAL A 76 -13.58 48.60 18.45
N ALA A 77 -12.49 49.21 17.98
CA ALA A 77 -11.68 50.15 18.76
C ALA A 77 -10.75 50.95 17.82
N GLU A 78 -11.06 52.24 17.67
CA GLU A 78 -10.22 53.22 17.00
C GLU A 78 -9.68 54.21 18.03
N SER A 79 -8.37 54.44 18.02
CA SER A 79 -7.78 55.79 17.98
C SER A 79 -6.26 55.71 17.82
N ALA A 80 -5.81 56.23 16.68
CA ALA A 80 -4.43 56.60 16.32
C ALA A 80 -4.02 57.90 17.09
N PRO A 81 -2.87 58.60 16.86
CA PRO A 81 -1.98 58.55 15.69
C PRO A 81 -0.46 58.73 15.93
N THR A 82 0.34 58.51 14.87
CA THR A 82 1.34 59.45 14.29
C THR A 82 2.63 58.77 13.79
N VAL A 83 2.74 58.75 12.45
CA VAL A 83 3.90 58.98 11.55
C VAL A 83 5.30 59.09 12.18
N THR A 84 6.30 58.34 11.65
CA THR A 84 7.50 58.86 10.90
C THR A 84 8.47 57.72 10.54
N GLN A 85 9.03 57.82 9.32
CA GLN A 85 10.12 57.03 8.72
C GLN A 85 11.32 56.76 9.64
N ALA A 86 11.97 55.59 9.49
CA ALA A 86 13.41 55.48 9.18
C ALA A 86 13.87 54.02 9.00
N GLU A 87 14.56 53.81 7.88
CA GLU A 87 15.74 52.97 7.71
C GLU A 87 15.66 51.45 7.91
N SER A 88 15.62 50.79 6.75
CA SER A 88 16.23 49.51 6.44
C SER A 88 17.64 49.38 7.02
N LEU A 89 17.80 48.51 8.03
CA LEU A 89 19.08 47.90 8.36
C LEU A 89 18.93 46.38 8.33
N GLU A 90 19.60 45.84 7.32
CA GLU A 90 19.98 44.46 7.10
C GLU A 90 20.55 43.85 8.39
N SER A 91 19.76 43.00 9.06
CA SER A 91 20.24 42.15 10.16
C SER A 91 20.31 40.72 9.64
N SER A 92 21.46 40.39 9.07
CA SER A 92 21.90 39.01 8.86
C SER A 92 22.10 38.37 10.23
N ALA A 93 21.05 37.72 10.74
CA ALA A 93 21.18 36.80 11.86
C ALA A 93 21.92 35.55 11.36
N PRO A 94 23.08 35.16 11.92
CA PRO A 94 23.67 33.88 11.60
C PRO A 94 22.75 32.79 12.13
N GLU A 95 22.22 31.96 11.23
CA GLU A 95 21.52 30.74 11.61
C GLU A 95 22.42 29.92 12.57
N PRO A 96 21.87 29.37 13.66
CA PRO A 96 22.64 28.54 14.58
C PRO A 96 23.16 27.34 13.80
N VAL A 97 24.48 27.30 13.58
CA VAL A 97 25.19 26.14 13.05
C VAL A 97 24.87 24.99 13.99
N ARG A 98 23.97 24.10 13.55
CA ARG A 98 23.70 22.83 14.23
C ARG A 98 24.99 22.05 14.21
N GLU A 99 25.76 22.12 15.30
CA GLU A 99 26.94 21.32 15.50
C GLU A 99 26.50 19.86 15.51
N LYS A 100 26.71 19.17 14.38
CA LYS A 100 26.49 17.72 14.29
C LYS A 100 27.54 17.08 15.20
N THR A 101 27.13 16.68 16.39
CA THR A 101 27.93 15.86 17.30
C THR A 101 28.13 14.48 16.67
N GLN A 102 29.14 14.35 15.81
CA GLN A 102 29.53 13.05 15.27
C GLN A 102 30.15 12.20 16.39
N PRO A 103 29.86 10.89 16.44
CA PRO A 103 30.43 10.01 17.44
C PRO A 103 31.95 9.91 17.24
N VAL A 104 32.73 10.18 18.28
CA VAL A 104 34.18 9.96 18.32
C VAL A 104 34.43 8.60 18.96
N TYR A 105 35.13 7.72 18.24
CA TYR A 105 35.45 6.38 18.70
C TYR A 105 36.81 6.38 19.41
N ALA A 106 36.84 5.84 20.63
CA ALA A 106 38.05 5.77 21.44
C ALA A 106 39.13 4.87 20.82
N ASP A 107 38.72 3.79 20.15
CA ASP A 107 39.59 2.91 19.38
C ASP A 107 38.91 2.52 18.05
N PRO A 108 39.12 3.29 16.98
CA PRO A 108 38.55 3.01 15.67
C PRO A 108 38.90 1.61 15.12
N SER A 109 40.05 1.06 15.49
CA SER A 109 40.55 -0.23 15.01
C SER A 109 39.84 -1.40 15.67
N ALA A 110 39.61 -1.34 16.99
CA ALA A 110 38.80 -2.33 17.71
C ALA A 110 37.35 -2.33 17.19
N GLU A 111 36.80 -1.15 16.91
CA GLU A 111 35.44 -0.97 16.39
C GLU A 111 35.23 -1.63 15.03
N LEU A 112 36.25 -1.62 14.14
CA LEU A 112 36.19 -2.37 12.87
C LEU A 112 36.05 -3.87 13.08
N SER A 113 36.69 -4.42 14.12
CA SER A 113 36.63 -5.85 14.42
C SER A 113 35.28 -6.26 15.01
N ILE A 114 34.57 -5.34 15.65
CA ILE A 114 33.17 -5.52 16.09
C ILE A 114 32.22 -5.41 14.89
N LEU A 115 32.46 -4.48 13.98
CA LEU A 115 31.61 -4.27 12.80
C LEU A 115 31.65 -5.42 11.81
N GLU A 116 32.82 -6.04 11.60
CA GLU A 116 33.00 -7.10 10.62
C GLU A 116 31.96 -8.24 10.71
N PRO A 117 31.80 -8.93 11.86
CA PRO A 117 30.79 -10.00 11.97
C PRO A 117 29.35 -9.47 11.86
N LEU A 118 29.10 -8.23 12.28
CA LEU A 118 27.77 -7.61 12.15
C LEU A 118 27.42 -7.37 10.69
N ILE A 119 28.36 -6.85 9.90
CA ILE A 119 28.17 -6.59 8.46
C ILE A 119 28.00 -7.90 7.70
N GLN A 120 28.78 -8.93 8.03
CA GLN A 120 28.69 -10.25 7.39
C GLN A 120 27.34 -10.96 7.68
N ALA A 121 26.72 -10.68 8.82
CA ALA A 121 25.42 -11.24 9.19
C ALA A 121 24.22 -10.50 8.56
N LEU A 122 24.43 -9.32 7.96
CA LEU A 122 23.33 -8.55 7.38
C LEU A 122 22.76 -9.21 6.13
N THR A 123 21.46 -9.04 5.96
CA THR A 123 20.73 -9.41 4.75
C THR A 123 20.16 -8.17 4.06
N PRO A 124 19.91 -8.21 2.75
CA PRO A 124 19.32 -7.09 2.01
C PRO A 124 17.94 -6.63 2.51
N LYS A 125 17.30 -7.37 3.42
CA LYS A 125 15.98 -7.03 3.98
C LYS A 125 16.06 -6.05 5.15
N GLN A 126 17.23 -5.89 5.76
CA GLN A 126 17.45 -5.15 7.01
C GLN A 126 17.84 -3.69 6.74
N THR A 127 16.92 -2.94 6.11
CA THR A 127 17.18 -1.57 5.62
C THR A 127 17.69 -0.63 6.73
N THR A 128 17.14 -0.71 7.95
CA THR A 128 17.52 0.17 9.06
C THR A 128 18.94 -0.11 9.53
N GLU A 129 19.25 -1.40 9.70
CA GLU A 129 20.54 -1.88 10.20
C GLU A 129 21.64 -1.57 9.18
N ILE A 130 21.39 -1.81 7.89
CA ILE A 130 22.31 -1.47 6.79
C ILE A 130 22.68 0.02 6.83
N ASN A 131 21.70 0.91 6.97
CA ASN A 131 21.96 2.35 7.03
C ASN A 131 22.75 2.75 8.29
N SER A 132 22.39 2.18 9.45
CA SER A 132 23.06 2.49 10.72
C SER A 132 24.53 2.02 10.73
N LEU A 133 24.79 0.80 10.27
CA LEU A 133 26.14 0.22 10.23
C LEU A 133 26.97 0.83 9.11
N GLY A 134 26.36 1.18 7.97
CA GLY A 134 27.00 1.94 6.90
C GLY A 134 27.48 3.32 7.38
N ASN A 135 26.64 4.04 8.13
CA ASN A 135 27.03 5.32 8.74
C ASN A 135 28.15 5.14 9.76
N ARG A 136 28.02 4.16 10.67
CA ARG A 136 29.06 3.86 11.68
C ARG A 136 30.40 3.50 11.04
N LEU A 137 30.40 2.65 10.02
CA LEU A 137 31.60 2.30 9.25
C LEU A 137 32.21 3.54 8.56
N GLY A 138 31.36 4.40 7.99
CA GLY A 138 31.79 5.66 7.39
C GLY A 138 32.52 6.58 8.38
N GLU A 139 32.02 6.69 9.60
CA GLU A 139 32.66 7.50 10.65
C GLU A 139 33.95 6.89 11.18
N ILE A 140 33.97 5.57 11.44
CA ILE A 140 35.18 4.86 11.89
C ILE A 140 36.31 5.02 10.87
N ARG A 141 36.01 4.87 9.57
CA ARG A 141 37.02 5.03 8.50
C ARG A 141 37.64 6.42 8.44
N LYS A 142 36.91 7.48 8.80
CA LYS A 142 37.44 8.85 8.86
C LYS A 142 38.37 9.07 10.05
N GLN A 143 38.19 8.31 11.13
CA GLN A 143 38.92 8.46 12.39
C GLN A 143 40.14 7.55 12.49
N LEU A 144 40.38 6.68 11.50
CA LEU A 144 41.56 5.81 11.46
C LEU A 144 42.86 6.64 11.31
N PRO A 145 43.92 6.32 12.09
CA PRO A 145 45.20 6.99 11.97
C PRO A 145 45.82 6.83 10.57
N ALA A 146 46.67 7.78 10.16
CA ALA A 146 47.33 7.74 8.86
C ALA A 146 48.16 6.46 8.66
N GLU A 147 48.82 6.01 9.73
CA GLU A 147 49.75 4.88 9.77
C GLU A 147 49.08 3.50 9.88
N ALA A 148 47.75 3.45 10.07
CA ALA A 148 46.98 2.22 10.26
C ALA A 148 46.67 1.52 8.91
N SER A 149 47.71 1.13 8.17
CA SER A 149 47.59 0.52 6.84
C SER A 149 46.69 -0.74 6.81
N PRO A 150 46.89 -1.76 7.69
CA PRO A 150 46.05 -2.97 7.62
C PRO A 150 44.60 -2.70 8.04
N GLU A 151 44.36 -1.79 9.00
CA GLU A 151 43.00 -1.41 9.42
C GLU A 151 42.27 -0.61 8.34
N LYS A 152 43.00 0.22 7.58
CA LYS A 152 42.45 0.91 6.41
C LYS A 152 42.04 -0.05 5.30
N GLU A 153 42.86 -1.05 5.02
CA GLU A 153 42.52 -2.11 4.05
C GLU A 153 41.28 -2.88 4.50
N LYS A 154 41.21 -3.27 5.77
CA LYS A 154 40.04 -3.92 6.37
C LYS A 154 38.79 -3.04 6.28
N GLY A 155 38.90 -1.76 6.65
CA GLY A 155 37.81 -0.79 6.55
C GLY A 155 37.34 -0.57 5.11
N GLN A 156 38.26 -0.59 4.14
CA GLN A 156 37.93 -0.50 2.72
C GLN A 156 37.20 -1.76 2.23
N ALA A 157 37.65 -2.96 2.62
CA ALA A 157 37.00 -4.21 2.25
C ALA A 157 35.55 -4.27 2.80
N LEU A 158 35.36 -3.91 4.07
CA LEU A 158 34.02 -3.81 4.68
C LEU A 158 33.15 -2.76 3.99
N HIS A 159 33.74 -1.65 3.54
CA HIS A 159 32.99 -0.63 2.83
C HIS A 159 32.52 -1.12 1.46
N THR A 160 33.38 -1.82 0.71
CA THR A 160 32.99 -2.46 -0.56
C THR A 160 31.84 -3.44 -0.36
N ALA A 161 31.93 -4.29 0.68
CA ALA A 161 30.85 -5.22 1.03
C ALA A 161 29.54 -4.48 1.38
N MET A 162 29.63 -3.38 2.13
CA MET A 162 28.47 -2.56 2.48
C MET A 162 27.84 -1.87 1.26
N VAL A 163 28.64 -1.41 0.29
CA VAL A 163 28.14 -0.81 -0.95
C VAL A 163 27.37 -1.83 -1.78
N GLU A 164 27.89 -3.05 -1.91
CA GLU A 164 27.19 -4.14 -2.59
C GLU A 164 25.88 -4.49 -1.87
N LEU A 165 25.90 -4.58 -0.54
CA LEU A 165 24.71 -4.83 0.26
C LEU A 165 23.65 -3.72 0.13
N LEU A 166 24.09 -2.45 0.06
CA LEU A 166 23.21 -1.31 -0.21
C LEU A 166 22.56 -1.40 -1.60
N ALA A 167 23.31 -1.84 -2.61
CA ALA A 167 22.76 -2.05 -3.96
C ALA A 167 21.71 -3.17 -3.97
N GLN A 168 21.98 -4.28 -3.29
CA GLN A 168 21.03 -5.38 -3.13
C GLN A 168 19.79 -4.96 -2.34
N ASN A 169 19.95 -4.17 -1.26
CA ASN A 169 18.85 -3.63 -0.48
C ASN A 169 17.99 -2.68 -1.32
N LYS A 170 18.60 -1.84 -2.15
CA LYS A 170 17.88 -0.97 -3.08
C LYS A 170 17.03 -1.79 -4.06
N ALA A 171 17.62 -2.80 -4.70
CA ALA A 171 16.89 -3.69 -5.61
C ALA A 171 15.73 -4.41 -4.90
N HIS A 172 15.94 -4.86 -3.67
CA HIS A 172 14.88 -5.44 -2.84
C HIS A 172 13.76 -4.42 -2.53
N GLN A 173 14.09 -3.18 -2.15
CA GLN A 173 13.07 -2.14 -1.93
C GLN A 173 12.29 -1.81 -3.22
N GLU A 174 12.95 -1.81 -4.37
CA GLU A 174 12.28 -1.59 -5.67
C GLU A 174 11.32 -2.73 -6.01
N ASP A 175 11.72 -3.99 -5.84
CA ASP A 175 10.85 -5.17 -6.00
C ASP A 175 9.65 -5.13 -5.04
N MET A 176 9.88 -4.83 -3.76
CA MET A 176 8.81 -4.71 -2.78
C MET A 176 7.86 -3.54 -3.10
N SER A 177 8.37 -2.43 -3.65
CA SER A 177 7.54 -1.32 -4.13
C SER A 177 6.68 -1.74 -5.32
N ALA A 178 7.23 -2.51 -6.26
CA ALA A 178 6.48 -3.03 -7.40
C ALA A 178 5.37 -4.00 -6.94
N LYS A 179 5.66 -4.89 -6.00
CA LYS A 179 4.68 -5.80 -5.37
C LYS A 179 3.57 -5.05 -4.63
N ALA A 180 3.92 -4.00 -3.91
CA ALA A 180 2.93 -3.16 -3.23
C ALA A 180 1.98 -2.50 -4.24
N ASN A 181 2.52 -1.92 -5.31
CA ASN A 181 1.71 -1.28 -6.36
C ASN A 181 0.82 -2.29 -7.10
N ALA A 182 1.33 -3.48 -7.41
CA ALA A 182 0.51 -4.55 -7.98
C ALA A 182 -0.66 -4.94 -7.06
N SER A 183 -0.38 -5.04 -5.74
CA SER A 183 -1.41 -5.35 -4.75
C SER A 183 -2.40 -4.20 -4.55
N ILE A 184 -1.99 -2.94 -4.77
CA ILE A 184 -2.90 -1.78 -4.80
C ILE A 184 -3.88 -1.87 -5.97
N GLU A 185 -3.41 -2.28 -7.16
CA GLU A 185 -4.32 -2.51 -8.30
C GLU A 185 -5.27 -3.70 -8.04
N GLU A 186 -4.78 -4.78 -7.41
CA GLU A 186 -5.65 -5.88 -6.95
C GLU A 186 -6.72 -5.38 -5.96
N LEU A 187 -6.32 -4.54 -5.00
CA LEU A 187 -7.22 -3.94 -4.01
C LEU A 187 -8.29 -3.11 -4.72
N LYS A 188 -7.90 -2.24 -5.66
CA LYS A 188 -8.82 -1.41 -6.43
C LYS A 188 -9.86 -2.26 -7.16
N LEU A 189 -9.43 -3.28 -7.90
CA LEU A 189 -10.34 -4.19 -8.61
C LEU A 189 -11.30 -4.91 -7.64
N ALA A 190 -10.80 -5.37 -6.49
CA ALA A 190 -11.63 -6.01 -5.47
C ALA A 190 -12.66 -5.05 -4.85
N LEU A 191 -12.28 -3.78 -4.63
CA LEU A 191 -13.20 -2.75 -4.12
C LEU A 191 -14.26 -2.38 -5.16
N ASP A 192 -13.90 -2.33 -6.44
CA ASP A 192 -14.83 -2.09 -7.54
C ASP A 192 -15.85 -3.23 -7.70
N GLY A 193 -15.42 -4.48 -7.51
CA GLY A 193 -16.29 -5.65 -7.52
C GLY A 193 -17.03 -5.96 -6.20
N GLY A 194 -16.81 -5.17 -5.14
CA GLY A 194 -17.38 -5.45 -3.81
C GLY A 194 -16.86 -6.75 -3.17
N HIS A 195 -15.71 -7.28 -3.63
CA HIS A 195 -15.13 -8.54 -3.17
C HIS A 195 -14.36 -8.35 -1.85
N SER A 196 -15.10 -8.41 -0.72
CA SER A 196 -14.54 -8.14 0.60
C SER A 196 -13.32 -9.00 0.98
N ASP A 197 -13.36 -10.33 0.76
CA ASP A 197 -12.23 -11.22 1.05
C ASP A 197 -10.98 -10.90 0.22
N ALA A 198 -11.15 -10.66 -1.07
CA ALA A 198 -10.06 -10.29 -1.96
C ALA A 198 -9.45 -8.93 -1.55
N SER A 199 -10.29 -7.97 -1.16
CA SER A 199 -9.83 -6.66 -0.69
C SER A 199 -9.00 -6.74 0.60
N LEU A 200 -9.42 -7.58 1.56
CA LEU A 200 -8.66 -7.85 2.80
C LEU A 200 -7.30 -8.50 2.50
N SER A 201 -7.29 -9.55 1.68
CA SER A 201 -6.06 -10.21 1.27
C SER A 201 -5.10 -9.25 0.55
N ALA A 202 -5.60 -8.43 -0.37
CA ALA A 202 -4.79 -7.43 -1.07
C ALA A 202 -4.24 -6.38 -0.09
N TRP A 203 -5.05 -5.91 0.86
CA TRP A 203 -4.61 -4.99 1.91
C TRP A 203 -3.44 -5.54 2.73
N ASP A 204 -3.52 -6.80 3.17
CA ASP A 204 -2.46 -7.44 3.97
C ASP A 204 -1.16 -7.64 3.18
N LYS A 205 -1.26 -7.98 1.88
CA LYS A 205 -0.10 -8.01 0.97
C LYS A 205 0.57 -6.64 0.89
N ILE A 206 -0.20 -5.55 0.78
CA ILE A 206 0.34 -4.19 0.73
C ILE A 206 1.05 -3.83 2.05
N GLN A 207 0.47 -4.15 3.20
CA GLN A 207 1.11 -3.90 4.50
C GLN A 207 2.44 -4.64 4.64
N THR A 208 2.47 -5.92 4.25
CA THR A 208 3.69 -6.73 4.23
C THR A 208 4.73 -6.14 3.29
N ALA A 209 4.30 -5.64 2.13
CA ALA A 209 5.19 -5.03 1.16
C ALA A 209 5.70 -3.64 1.55
N LEU A 210 4.98 -2.91 2.39
CA LEU A 210 5.37 -1.60 2.94
C LEU A 210 6.46 -1.70 4.02
N MET A 211 6.52 -2.81 4.77
CA MET A 211 7.47 -3.00 5.87
C MET A 211 8.93 -2.72 5.48
N PRO A 212 9.50 -3.29 4.40
CA PRO A 212 10.90 -3.07 4.04
C PRO A 212 11.17 -1.74 3.34
N LEU A 213 10.13 -1.05 2.85
CA LEU A 213 10.28 0.23 2.14
C LEU A 213 10.67 1.34 3.10
N SER A 214 11.46 2.29 2.61
CA SER A 214 11.89 3.46 3.37
C SER A 214 11.82 4.74 2.54
N GLY A 215 11.83 5.88 3.24
CA GLY A 215 11.91 7.21 2.62
C GLY A 215 10.89 7.45 1.50
N LYS A 216 11.40 7.79 0.31
CA LYS A 216 10.57 8.18 -0.84
C LYS A 216 9.67 7.06 -1.36
N LEU A 217 10.17 5.83 -1.43
CA LEU A 217 9.39 4.69 -1.93
C LEU A 217 8.19 4.40 -1.02
N ARG A 218 8.43 4.33 0.30
CA ARG A 218 7.35 4.14 1.28
C ARG A 218 6.30 5.24 1.17
N ASN A 219 6.73 6.50 1.08
CA ASN A 219 5.81 7.63 1.01
C ASN A 219 4.96 7.61 -0.28
N ALA A 220 5.54 7.21 -1.42
CA ALA A 220 4.81 7.10 -2.68
C ALA A 220 3.73 6.02 -2.62
N VAL A 221 4.08 4.81 -2.17
CA VAL A 221 3.14 3.69 -2.03
C VAL A 221 2.04 4.01 -1.01
N GLN A 222 2.40 4.60 0.14
CA GLN A 222 1.43 4.98 1.17
C GLN A 222 0.43 6.02 0.66
N LYS A 223 0.89 6.98 -0.15
CA LYS A 223 0.02 7.98 -0.77
C LYS A 223 -1.03 7.31 -1.66
N GLN A 224 -0.62 6.41 -2.56
CA GLN A 224 -1.55 5.68 -3.42
C GLN A 224 -2.51 4.80 -2.62
N LEU A 225 -2.02 4.09 -1.61
CA LEU A 225 -2.86 3.27 -0.74
C LEU A 225 -3.95 4.09 -0.02
N ASN A 226 -3.62 5.30 0.41
CA ASN A 226 -4.55 6.17 1.14
C ASN A 226 -5.77 6.57 0.29
N GLU A 227 -5.65 6.59 -1.04
CA GLU A 227 -6.77 6.88 -1.95
C GLU A 227 -7.89 5.83 -1.86
N HIS A 228 -7.55 4.59 -1.49
CA HIS A 228 -8.49 3.47 -1.39
C HIS A 228 -8.93 3.16 0.06
N ARG A 229 -8.34 3.82 1.05
CA ARG A 229 -8.50 3.48 2.47
C ARG A 229 -9.92 3.61 2.99
N ALA A 230 -10.63 4.68 2.61
CA ALA A 230 -12.01 4.91 3.07
C ALA A 230 -12.95 3.80 2.56
N ARG A 231 -12.94 3.55 1.24
CA ARG A 231 -13.76 2.52 0.61
C ARG A 231 -13.44 1.11 1.10
N TYR A 232 -12.16 0.83 1.36
CA TYR A 232 -11.76 -0.43 2.00
C TYR A 232 -12.36 -0.58 3.41
N GLN A 233 -12.32 0.48 4.22
CA GLN A 233 -12.89 0.46 5.56
C GLN A 233 -14.41 0.27 5.53
N GLU A 234 -15.10 0.97 4.64
CA GLU A 234 -16.55 0.80 4.42
C GLU A 234 -16.92 -0.63 4.04
N LEU A 235 -16.23 -1.22 3.06
CA LEU A 235 -16.52 -2.59 2.62
C LEU A 235 -16.24 -3.63 3.72
N LYS A 236 -15.18 -3.40 4.50
CA LYS A 236 -14.85 -4.23 5.66
C LYS A 236 -15.93 -4.15 6.74
N ASP A 237 -16.38 -2.95 7.07
CA ASP A 237 -17.42 -2.73 8.10
C ASP A 237 -18.77 -3.27 7.62
N TRP A 238 -19.08 -3.12 6.34
CA TRP A 238 -20.28 -3.71 5.74
C TRP A 238 -20.29 -5.23 5.82
N LYS A 239 -19.16 -5.90 5.55
CA LYS A 239 -19.04 -7.35 5.71
C LYS A 239 -19.29 -7.78 7.17
N LEU A 240 -18.73 -7.05 8.13
CA LEU A 240 -18.91 -7.34 9.55
C LEU A 240 -20.38 -7.18 9.94
N PHE A 241 -21.02 -6.11 9.48
CA PHE A 241 -22.44 -5.85 9.68
C PHE A 241 -23.31 -6.96 9.06
N ALA A 242 -23.11 -7.29 7.79
CA ALA A 242 -23.86 -8.33 7.10
C ALA A 242 -23.71 -9.71 7.76
N SER A 243 -22.51 -10.05 8.22
CA SER A 243 -22.25 -11.28 8.99
C SER A 243 -22.97 -11.28 10.34
N ALA A 244 -22.96 -10.14 11.04
CA ALA A 244 -23.68 -10.00 12.31
C ALA A 244 -25.20 -10.13 12.11
N GLU A 245 -25.75 -9.55 11.05
CA GLU A 245 -27.18 -9.63 10.75
C GLU A 245 -27.58 -11.06 10.38
N LYS A 246 -26.82 -11.73 9.52
CA LYS A 246 -27.02 -13.15 9.20
C LYS A 246 -26.96 -14.05 10.44
N LYS A 247 -26.09 -13.72 11.40
CA LYS A 247 -26.02 -14.43 12.67
C LYS A 247 -27.28 -14.23 13.52
N LYS A 248 -27.84 -13.02 13.57
CA LYS A 248 -29.11 -12.75 14.27
C LYS A 248 -30.27 -13.51 13.63
N GLU A 249 -30.37 -13.49 12.30
CA GLU A 249 -31.38 -14.23 11.56
C GLU A 249 -31.31 -15.74 11.84
N LEU A 250 -30.10 -16.31 11.82
CA LEU A 250 -29.90 -17.72 12.13
C LEU A 250 -30.32 -18.06 13.56
N ILE A 251 -29.98 -17.21 14.53
CA ILE A 251 -30.41 -17.39 15.93
C ILE A 251 -31.95 -17.35 16.03
N ALA A 252 -32.61 -16.41 15.37
CA ALA A 252 -34.06 -16.31 15.37
C ALA A 252 -34.73 -17.53 14.72
N ALA A 253 -34.19 -18.02 13.59
CA ALA A 253 -34.66 -19.24 12.94
C ALA A 253 -34.48 -20.48 13.84
N MET A 254 -33.37 -20.57 14.56
CA MET A 254 -33.13 -21.64 15.54
C MET A 254 -34.09 -21.58 16.73
N GLN A 255 -34.41 -20.38 17.22
CA GLN A 255 -35.38 -20.19 18.30
C GLN A 255 -36.79 -20.61 17.87
N LEU A 256 -37.21 -20.22 16.66
CA LEU A 256 -38.51 -20.61 16.11
C LEU A 256 -38.63 -22.13 15.96
N LEU A 257 -37.56 -22.80 15.52
CA LEU A 257 -37.53 -24.26 15.41
C LEU A 257 -37.74 -24.94 16.76
N LEU A 258 -37.04 -24.48 17.81
CA LEU A 258 -37.22 -24.99 19.17
C LEU A 258 -38.65 -24.78 19.67
N GLU A 259 -39.24 -23.61 19.43
CA GLU A 259 -40.63 -23.33 19.80
C GLU A 259 -41.62 -24.23 19.05
N SER A 260 -41.36 -24.53 17.78
CA SER A 260 -42.22 -25.38 16.95
C SER A 260 -42.18 -26.86 17.37
N ASP A 261 -41.03 -27.38 17.77
CA ASP A 261 -40.89 -28.74 18.32
C ASP A 261 -41.66 -28.89 19.64
N ILE A 262 -41.63 -27.86 20.49
CA ILE A 262 -42.40 -27.82 21.75
C ILE A 262 -43.91 -27.82 21.44
N GLN A 263 -44.37 -26.98 20.51
CA GLN A 263 -45.78 -26.89 20.13
C GLN A 263 -46.31 -28.18 19.46
N GLY A 264 -45.48 -28.87 18.67
CA GLY A 264 -45.81 -30.17 18.08
C GLY A 264 -46.00 -31.26 19.14
N ALA A 265 -45.12 -31.28 20.16
CA ALA A 265 -45.22 -32.22 21.28
C ALA A 265 -46.42 -31.94 22.20
N GLU A 266 -46.84 -30.68 22.35
CA GLU A 266 -48.05 -30.33 23.10
C GLU A 266 -49.34 -30.64 22.33
N ARG A 267 -49.38 -30.40 21.02
CA ARG A 267 -50.54 -30.77 20.17
C ARG A 267 -50.73 -32.28 20.05
N ALA A 268 -49.67 -33.07 20.08
CA ALA A 268 -49.76 -34.53 20.03
C ALA A 268 -50.30 -35.18 21.33
N LYS A 269 -50.43 -34.39 22.42
CA LYS A 269 -50.97 -34.85 23.72
C LYS A 269 -52.42 -34.44 23.99
N ALA A 270 -53.02 -33.66 23.09
CA ALA A 270 -54.43 -33.27 23.12
C ALA A 270 -55.26 -34.18 22.21
#